data_AF-A0A3L8SF80-F1
#
_entry.id   AF-A0A3L8SF80-F1
#
_cell.length_a   1.000
_cell.length_b   1.000
_cell.length_c   1.000
_cell.angle_alpha   90.00
_cell.angle_beta   90.00
_cell.angle_gamma   90.00
#
_symmetry.space_group_name_H-M   'P 1'
#
loop_
_entity.id
_entity.type
_entity.pdbx_description
1 polymer ?
#
loop_
_entity_poly.entity_id
_entity_poly.type
_entity_poly.pdbx_seq_one_letter_code
_entity_poly.pdbx_strand_id
1 'polypeptide(L)'
;MLKALQVSFLGEMGMDEGAVSQELFSVASRTLCLPSTSTFCHFASGLVWLPRQTLSCEDEDTFLLIGTLCGMALFNLHMVPFPFPRALYKKLLDLAPTLEDLEDLLPTMGRSLRKILNYKSDSLDSDFTNVTYRQYTNLDQTIRNFWTVFHKLPEEKKKMFFAFLSGSDRISGYRLEWFKFWIEDPQVENPDESLPY
;
A
#
# COMPACT_ATOMS: atom_id res chain seq x y z
N MET A 1 1.11 -34.76 -16.91
CA MET A 1 0.53 -34.72 -15.55
C MET A 1 1.61 -34.14 -14.63
N LEU A 2 1.32 -33.05 -13.90
CA LEU A 2 2.27 -32.50 -12.93
C LEU A 2 2.45 -33.50 -11.78
N LYS A 3 3.67 -33.66 -11.28
CA LYS A 3 4.00 -34.58 -10.18
C LYS A 3 3.91 -33.85 -8.84
N ALA A 4 3.40 -34.54 -7.82
CA ALA A 4 3.41 -34.03 -6.45
C ALA A 4 4.86 -33.81 -5.98
N LEU A 5 5.05 -32.77 -5.17
CA LEU A 5 6.34 -32.45 -4.55
C LEU A 5 6.59 -33.44 -3.41
N GLN A 6 7.76 -34.08 -3.44
CA GLN A 6 8.25 -34.88 -2.33
C GLN A 6 9.49 -34.19 -1.75
N VAL A 7 9.50 -34.02 -0.43
CA VAL A 7 10.56 -33.32 0.30
C VAL A 7 11.10 -34.24 1.38
N SER A 8 12.43 -34.25 1.53
CA SER A 8 13.13 -34.93 2.62
C SER A 8 14.24 -34.02 3.13
N PHE A 9 14.27 -33.73 4.42
CA PHE A 9 15.39 -33.01 5.03
C PHE A 9 16.53 -33.97 5.37
N LEU A 10 17.76 -33.57 5.07
CA LEU A 10 18.93 -34.41 5.29
C LEU A 10 19.11 -34.66 6.80
N GLY A 11 19.10 -35.93 7.20
CA GLY A 11 19.29 -36.32 8.60
C GLY A 11 18.01 -36.34 9.45
N GLU A 12 16.85 -36.01 8.86
CA GLU A 12 15.56 -36.10 9.54
C GLU A 12 14.75 -37.30 9.04
N MET A 13 14.17 -38.07 9.97
CA MET A 13 13.20 -39.11 9.61
C MET A 13 11.84 -38.44 9.40
N GLY A 14 11.53 -38.09 8.15
CA GLY A 14 10.21 -37.59 7.77
C GLY A 14 9.16 -38.66 8.07
N MET A 15 8.33 -38.44 9.11
CA MET A 15 7.24 -39.35 9.46
C MET A 15 6.02 -39.19 8.54
N ASP A 16 5.83 -37.99 7.98
CA ASP A 16 4.71 -37.63 7.12
C ASP A 16 5.21 -36.72 5.98
N GLU A 17 5.22 -37.25 4.76
CA GLU A 17 5.68 -36.53 3.55
C GLU A 17 4.92 -35.21 3.33
N GLY A 18 3.63 -35.16 3.73
CA GLY A 18 2.80 -33.97 3.63
C GLY A 18 3.23 -32.88 4.63
N ALA A 19 3.59 -33.28 5.86
CA ALA A 19 4.07 -32.37 6.89
C ALA A 19 5.44 -31.76 6.54
N VAL A 20 6.36 -32.57 6.01
CA VAL A 20 7.70 -32.12 5.60
C VAL A 20 7.59 -31.10 4.46
N SER A 21 6.71 -31.34 3.49
CA SER A 21 6.46 -30.40 2.39
C SER A 21 5.81 -29.10 2.89
N GLN A 22 4.88 -29.18 3.84
CA GLN A 22 4.27 -28.00 4.47
C GLN A 22 5.31 -27.16 5.24
N GLU A 23 6.26 -27.83 5.90
CA GLU A 23 7.34 -27.17 6.63
C GLU A 23 8.29 -26.42 5.68
N LEU A 24 8.67 -27.02 4.55
CA LEU A 24 9.47 -26.36 3.53
C LEU A 24 8.87 -25.00 3.11
N PHE A 25 7.58 -24.98 2.77
CA PHE A 25 6.90 -23.74 2.36
C PHE A 25 6.81 -22.72 3.49
N SER A 26 6.60 -23.17 4.73
CA SER A 26 6.56 -22.31 5.92
C SER A 26 7.93 -21.71 6.26
N VAL A 27 9.01 -22.46 6.11
CA VAL A 27 10.38 -21.96 6.29
C VAL A 27 10.74 -20.98 5.19
N ALA A 28 10.41 -21.30 3.93
CA ALA A 28 10.65 -20.42 2.80
C ALA A 28 9.95 -19.07 2.95
N SER A 29 8.66 -19.06 3.31
CA SER A 29 7.91 -17.81 3.49
C SER A 29 8.49 -16.96 4.63
N ARG A 30 8.80 -17.56 5.78
CA ARG A 30 9.41 -16.87 6.91
C ARG A 30 10.75 -16.26 6.55
N THR A 31 11.57 -16.99 5.81
CA THR A 31 12.91 -16.54 5.40
C THR A 31 12.82 -15.36 4.44
N LEU A 32 11.95 -15.44 3.42
CA LEU A 32 11.72 -14.37 2.45
C LEU A 32 11.09 -13.12 3.08
N CYS A 33 10.39 -13.26 4.20
CA CYS A 33 9.86 -12.14 4.97
C CYS A 33 10.84 -11.58 6.02
N LEU A 34 12.10 -12.02 6.05
CA LEU A 34 13.09 -11.38 6.91
C LEU A 34 13.53 -10.03 6.30
N PRO A 35 13.59 -8.95 7.09
CA PRO A 35 14.03 -7.63 6.60
C PRO A 35 15.44 -7.64 5.96
N SER A 36 16.30 -8.59 6.35
CA SER A 36 17.65 -8.74 5.80
C SER A 36 17.68 -9.20 4.35
N THR A 37 16.60 -9.83 3.85
CA THR A 37 16.54 -10.34 2.46
C THR A 37 16.18 -9.27 1.44
N SER A 38 15.70 -8.10 1.87
CA SER A 38 15.22 -7.01 1.00
C SER A 38 14.19 -7.43 -0.06
N THR A 39 13.56 -8.60 0.09
CA THR A 39 12.62 -9.17 -0.89
C THR A 39 11.28 -8.43 -0.90
N PHE A 40 10.79 -8.07 0.31
CA PHE A 40 9.56 -7.32 0.50
C PHE A 40 9.81 -6.08 1.34
N CYS A 41 8.94 -5.10 1.20
CA CYS A 41 8.91 -3.99 2.13
C CYS A 41 7.97 -4.28 3.30
N HIS A 42 8.35 -3.80 4.47
CA HIS A 42 7.64 -4.01 5.72
C HIS A 42 6.89 -2.75 6.14
N PHE A 43 5.68 -2.93 6.66
CA PHE A 43 4.83 -1.83 7.14
C PHE A 43 4.57 -1.96 8.64
N ALA A 44 4.22 -0.83 9.26
CA ALA A 44 3.85 -0.79 10.68
C ALA A 44 2.62 -1.66 11.03
N SER A 45 1.80 -2.02 10.04
CA SER A 45 0.68 -2.97 10.17
C SER A 45 1.12 -4.42 10.39
N GLY A 46 2.43 -4.73 10.24
CA GLY A 46 2.96 -6.10 10.27
C GLY A 46 2.82 -6.84 8.94
N LEU A 47 2.24 -6.20 7.93
CA LEU A 47 2.10 -6.73 6.57
C LEU A 47 3.34 -6.44 5.73
N VAL A 48 3.48 -7.20 4.65
CA VAL A 48 4.53 -7.02 3.65
C VAL A 48 3.94 -6.69 2.28
N TRP A 49 4.70 -5.99 1.43
CA TRP A 49 4.30 -5.69 0.07
C TRP A 49 5.47 -5.77 -0.91
N LEU A 50 5.13 -5.89 -2.20
CA LEU A 50 6.09 -5.91 -3.29
C LEU A 50 6.78 -4.54 -3.43
N PRO A 51 8.11 -4.47 -3.56
CA PRO A 51 8.81 -3.22 -3.79
C PRO A 51 8.41 -2.58 -5.14
N ARG A 52 8.47 -1.25 -5.21
CA ARG A 52 8.09 -0.48 -6.41
C ARG A 52 9.14 -0.55 -7.52
N GLN A 53 10.41 -0.69 -7.14
CA GLN A 53 11.54 -0.79 -8.04
C GLN A 53 12.32 -2.02 -7.63
N THR A 54 12.57 -2.89 -8.60
CA THR A 54 13.65 -3.87 -8.53
C THR A 54 14.96 -3.08 -8.51
N LEU A 55 15.77 -3.27 -7.48
CA LEU A 55 17.05 -2.57 -7.33
C LEU A 55 18.08 -3.10 -8.34
N SER A 56 17.83 -4.30 -8.90
CA SER A 56 18.68 -4.96 -9.88
C SER A 56 17.90 -5.81 -10.89
N CYS A 57 18.57 -6.23 -11.97
CA CYS A 57 18.05 -7.20 -12.95
C CYS A 57 17.76 -8.58 -12.30
N GLU A 58 18.49 -8.93 -11.23
CA GLU A 58 18.33 -10.22 -10.52
C GLU A 58 17.01 -10.30 -9.73
N ASP A 59 16.36 -9.16 -9.47
CA ASP A 59 15.10 -9.14 -8.71
C ASP A 59 13.87 -9.52 -9.57
N GLU A 60 13.95 -9.44 -10.91
CA GLU A 60 12.86 -9.90 -11.78
C GLU A 60 12.67 -11.42 -11.68
N ASP A 61 13.78 -12.16 -11.64
CA ASP A 61 13.77 -13.60 -11.41
C ASP A 61 13.23 -13.93 -10.01
N THR A 62 13.50 -13.08 -9.02
CA THR A 62 13.04 -13.31 -7.64
C THR A 62 11.53 -13.36 -7.51
N PHE A 63 10.78 -12.43 -8.14
CA PHE A 63 9.31 -12.47 -8.07
C PHE A 63 8.72 -13.63 -8.86
N LEU A 64 9.34 -14.02 -9.98
CA LEU A 64 8.94 -15.21 -10.72
C LEU A 64 9.15 -16.47 -9.86
N LEU A 65 10.27 -16.58 -9.15
CA LEU A 65 10.56 -17.69 -8.24
C LEU A 65 9.58 -17.73 -7.06
N ILE A 66 9.25 -16.59 -6.45
CA ILE A 66 8.24 -16.51 -5.39
C ILE A 66 6.86 -16.91 -5.92
N GLY A 67 6.46 -16.42 -7.10
CA GLY A 67 5.22 -16.81 -7.75
C GLY A 67 5.18 -18.31 -8.05
N THR A 68 6.29 -18.87 -8.52
CA THR A 68 6.44 -20.30 -8.77
C THR A 68 6.34 -21.10 -7.47
N LEU A 69 6.98 -20.65 -6.38
CA LEU A 69 6.88 -21.26 -5.06
C LEU A 69 5.42 -21.30 -4.57
N CYS A 70 4.70 -20.18 -4.69
CA CYS A 70 3.28 -20.10 -4.36
C CYS A 70 2.43 -21.04 -5.23
N GLY A 71 2.70 -21.10 -6.54
CA GLY A 71 2.01 -22.00 -7.46
C GLY A 71 2.25 -23.48 -7.14
N MET A 72 3.50 -23.83 -6.79
CA MET A 72 3.85 -25.17 -6.34
C MET A 72 3.12 -25.54 -5.04
N ALA A 73 3.10 -24.66 -4.05
CA ALA A 73 2.38 -24.90 -2.80
C ALA A 73 0.88 -25.09 -3.05
N LEU A 74 0.26 -24.21 -3.85
CA LEU A 74 -1.15 -24.31 -4.20
C LEU A 74 -1.46 -25.64 -4.91
N PHE A 75 -0.62 -26.07 -5.85
CA PHE A 75 -0.78 -27.35 -6.54
C PHE A 75 -0.70 -28.55 -5.59
N ASN A 76 0.14 -28.47 -4.56
CA ASN A 76 0.30 -29.53 -3.55
C ASN A 76 -0.65 -29.38 -2.33
N LEU A 77 -1.60 -28.44 -2.39
CA LEU A 77 -2.55 -28.14 -1.30
C LEU A 77 -1.88 -27.72 0.01
N HIS A 78 -0.71 -27.08 -0.10
CA HIS A 78 0.03 -26.53 1.03
C HIS A 78 -0.17 -25.02 1.17
N MET A 79 -0.07 -24.54 2.40
CA MET A 79 -0.15 -23.13 2.74
C MET A 79 1.24 -22.49 2.69
N VAL A 80 1.32 -21.29 2.12
CA VAL A 80 2.51 -20.42 2.21
C VAL A 80 2.11 -19.16 2.97
N PRO A 81 2.39 -19.07 4.28
CA PRO A 81 1.85 -18.01 5.13
C PRO A 81 2.60 -16.69 4.95
N PHE A 82 2.47 -16.08 3.77
CA PHE A 82 2.93 -14.72 3.54
C PHE A 82 1.94 -13.72 4.16
N PRO A 83 2.41 -12.72 4.93
CA PRO A 83 1.56 -11.69 5.50
C PRO A 83 1.26 -10.57 4.48
N PHE A 84 0.75 -10.95 3.29
CA PHE A 84 0.34 -9.99 2.28
C PHE A 84 -1.04 -9.39 2.62
N PRO A 85 -1.29 -8.10 2.31
CA PRO A 85 -2.61 -7.51 2.48
C PRO A 85 -3.61 -8.07 1.47
N ARG A 86 -4.91 -7.94 1.77
CA ARG A 86 -6.01 -8.35 0.89
C ARG A 86 -5.93 -7.74 -0.51
N ALA A 87 -5.35 -6.55 -0.64
CA ALA A 87 -5.08 -5.88 -1.91
C ALA A 87 -4.32 -6.76 -2.91
N LEU A 88 -3.35 -7.59 -2.46
CA LEU A 88 -2.56 -8.44 -3.36
C LEU A 88 -3.44 -9.51 -3.99
N TYR A 89 -4.21 -10.21 -3.16
CA TYR A 89 -5.09 -11.29 -3.61
C TYR A 89 -6.21 -10.77 -4.50
N LYS A 90 -6.76 -9.58 -4.20
CA LYS A 90 -7.70 -8.89 -5.09
C LYS A 90 -7.08 -8.62 -6.46
N LYS A 91 -5.84 -8.13 -6.49
CA LYS A 91 -5.11 -7.88 -7.74
C LYS A 91 -4.87 -9.16 -8.55
N LEU A 92 -4.58 -10.29 -7.90
CA LEU A 92 -4.45 -11.60 -8.58
C LEU A 92 -5.76 -12.13 -9.16
N LEU A 93 -6.91 -11.67 -8.63
CA LEU A 93 -8.26 -12.00 -9.08
C LEU A 93 -8.86 -10.95 -10.03
N ASP A 94 -8.05 -9.99 -10.50
CA ASP A 94 -8.51 -8.84 -11.31
C ASP A 94 -9.63 -8.00 -10.64
N LEU A 95 -9.65 -7.98 -9.30
CA LEU A 95 -10.56 -7.16 -8.51
C LEU A 95 -9.90 -5.82 -8.15
N ALA A 96 -10.67 -4.73 -8.28
CA ALA A 96 -10.21 -3.41 -7.90
C ALA A 96 -10.00 -3.31 -6.37
N PRO A 97 -8.84 -2.83 -5.89
CA PRO A 97 -8.64 -2.56 -4.48
C PRO A 97 -9.50 -1.37 -4.03
N THR A 98 -9.84 -1.38 -2.75
CA THR A 98 -10.73 -0.44 -2.07
C THR A 98 -9.97 0.36 -1.01
N LEU A 99 -10.61 1.39 -0.47
CA LEU A 99 -10.04 2.17 0.64
C LEU A 99 -9.83 1.34 1.92
N GLU A 100 -10.63 0.30 2.12
CA GLU A 100 -10.43 -0.66 3.22
C GLU A 100 -9.12 -1.43 3.04
N ASP A 101 -8.80 -1.86 1.82
CA ASP A 101 -7.53 -2.57 1.56
C ASP A 101 -6.30 -1.67 1.76
N LEU A 102 -6.46 -0.36 1.52
CA LEU A 102 -5.43 0.62 1.84
C LEU A 102 -5.29 0.82 3.36
N GLU A 103 -6.39 0.77 4.11
CA GLU A 103 -6.36 0.86 5.57
C GLU A 103 -5.74 -0.39 6.19
N ASP A 104 -5.98 -1.57 5.63
CA ASP A 104 -5.32 -2.81 6.08
C ASP A 104 -3.79 -2.67 5.98
N LEU A 105 -3.30 -2.19 4.83
CA LEU A 105 -1.86 -2.01 4.60
C LEU A 105 -1.29 -0.81 5.38
N LEU A 106 -1.99 0.33 5.34
CA LEU A 106 -1.59 1.64 5.86
C LEU A 106 -2.71 2.27 6.73
N PRO A 107 -2.89 1.83 7.99
CA PRO A 107 -4.06 2.19 8.79
C PRO A 107 -4.24 3.69 8.99
N THR A 108 -3.17 4.41 9.33
CA THR A 108 -3.22 5.87 9.52
C THR A 108 -3.63 6.60 8.25
N MET A 109 -3.14 6.13 7.11
CA MET A 109 -3.42 6.74 5.81
C MET A 109 -4.83 6.44 5.32
N GLY A 110 -5.25 5.18 5.39
CA GLY A 110 -6.61 4.76 5.02
C GLY A 110 -7.66 5.53 5.80
N ARG A 111 -7.46 5.71 7.12
CA ARG A 111 -8.32 6.54 7.97
C ARG A 111 -8.31 8.01 7.56
N SER A 112 -7.14 8.58 7.31
CA SER A 112 -7.01 9.99 6.91
C SER A 112 -7.71 10.27 5.58
N LEU A 113 -7.47 9.45 4.55
CA LEU A 113 -8.15 9.57 3.27
C LEU A 113 -9.67 9.36 3.41
N ARG A 114 -10.10 8.41 4.26
CA ARG A 114 -11.53 8.24 4.55
C ARG A 114 -12.13 9.49 5.18
N LYS A 115 -11.44 10.12 6.13
CA LYS A 115 -11.87 11.40 6.72
C LYS A 115 -11.98 12.47 5.64
N ILE A 116 -10.97 12.62 4.77
CA ILE A 116 -11.00 13.64 3.69
C ILE A 116 -12.12 13.37 2.68
N LEU A 117 -12.42 12.12 2.36
CA LEU A 117 -13.51 11.78 1.44
C LEU A 117 -14.90 11.99 2.05
N ASN A 118 -15.04 11.71 3.36
CA ASN A 118 -16.31 11.77 4.08
C ASN A 118 -16.56 13.08 4.83
N TYR A 119 -15.62 14.03 4.78
CA TYR A 119 -15.78 15.30 5.48
C TYR A 119 -17.05 16.01 5.04
N LYS A 120 -17.82 16.45 6.04
CA LYS A 120 -18.99 17.30 5.85
C LYS A 120 -18.61 18.66 6.42
N SER A 121 -18.88 19.71 5.65
CA SER A 121 -18.55 21.11 5.95
C SER A 121 -18.95 21.58 7.36
N ASP A 122 -19.89 20.90 8.02
CA ASP A 122 -20.46 21.30 9.30
C ASP A 122 -19.76 20.65 10.51
N SER A 123 -18.87 19.67 10.30
CA SER A 123 -18.10 19.05 11.39
C SER A 123 -16.82 19.85 11.65
N LEU A 124 -16.75 20.46 12.83
CA LEU A 124 -15.65 21.30 13.32
C LEU A 124 -14.34 20.54 13.65
N ASP A 125 -14.22 19.26 13.29
CA ASP A 125 -13.03 18.49 13.60
C ASP A 125 -11.87 18.89 12.67
N SER A 126 -10.95 19.67 13.23
CA SER A 126 -9.72 20.19 12.63
C SER A 126 -8.63 19.14 12.37
N ASP A 127 -8.85 17.87 12.71
CA ASP A 127 -7.80 16.86 12.73
C ASP A 127 -7.66 16.08 11.41
N PHE A 128 -7.43 16.82 10.33
CA PHE A 128 -6.78 16.25 9.16
C PHE A 128 -5.27 16.24 9.40
N THR A 129 -4.74 15.12 9.90
CA THR A 129 -3.30 14.96 10.16
C THR A 129 -2.41 15.14 8.92
N ASN A 130 -3.01 15.12 7.73
CA ASN A 130 -2.34 15.19 6.44
C ASN A 130 -2.52 16.52 5.70
N VAL A 131 -3.33 17.45 6.23
CA VAL A 131 -3.52 18.79 5.64
C VAL A 131 -3.04 19.83 6.63
N THR A 132 -2.12 20.68 6.21
CA THR A 132 -1.63 21.80 7.04
C THR A 132 -2.05 23.11 6.41
N TYR A 133 -2.78 23.93 7.15
CA TYR A 133 -3.11 25.29 6.72
C TYR A 133 -1.99 26.22 7.16
N ARG A 134 -1.36 26.92 6.21
CA ARG A 134 -0.40 27.97 6.49
C ARG A 134 -1.08 29.30 6.20
N GLN A 135 -1.06 30.21 7.17
CA GLN A 135 -1.75 31.52 7.14
C GLN A 135 -3.29 31.46 6.99
N TYR A 136 -3.85 30.27 6.77
CA TYR A 136 -5.28 29.98 6.87
C TYR A 136 -5.63 29.23 8.16
N THR A 137 -6.89 29.35 8.54
CA THR A 137 -7.58 28.53 9.53
C THR A 137 -8.66 27.69 8.85
N ASN A 138 -9.09 26.60 9.49
CA ASN A 138 -10.23 25.82 9.00
C ASN A 138 -11.56 26.60 8.98
N LEU A 139 -11.61 27.78 9.60
CA LEU A 139 -12.79 28.65 9.63
C LEU A 139 -12.84 29.60 8.44
N ASP A 140 -11.74 29.81 7.72
CA ASP A 140 -11.69 30.78 6.64
C ASP A 140 -12.60 30.37 5.48
N GLN A 141 -13.31 31.35 4.91
CA GLN A 141 -14.28 31.11 3.84
C GLN A 141 -13.61 30.46 2.62
N THR A 142 -12.36 30.80 2.32
CA THR A 142 -11.56 30.21 1.24
C THR A 142 -11.37 28.70 1.45
N ILE A 143 -11.01 28.28 2.67
CA ILE A 143 -10.85 26.86 3.02
C ILE A 143 -12.19 26.13 2.97
N ARG A 144 -13.26 26.73 3.49
CA ARG A 144 -14.61 26.17 3.41
C ARG A 144 -15.09 26.02 1.97
N ASN A 145 -14.86 27.01 1.12
CA ASN A 145 -15.20 26.98 -0.30
C ASN A 145 -14.42 25.87 -1.03
N PHE A 146 -13.11 25.77 -0.78
CA PHE A 146 -12.26 24.72 -1.34
C PHE A 146 -12.82 23.32 -1.03
N TRP A 147 -13.08 23.02 0.24
CA TRP A 147 -13.64 21.73 0.64
C TRP A 147 -15.06 21.52 0.10
N THR A 148 -15.89 22.56 0.09
CA THR A 148 -17.24 22.50 -0.50
C THR A 148 -17.19 22.10 -1.97
N VAL A 149 -16.30 22.69 -2.76
CA VAL A 149 -16.10 22.34 -4.16
C VAL A 149 -15.56 20.92 -4.28
N PHE A 150 -14.52 20.58 -3.51
CA PHE A 150 -13.92 19.24 -3.52
C PHE A 150 -14.97 18.15 -3.24
N HIS A 151 -15.84 18.34 -2.24
CA HIS A 151 -16.86 17.35 -1.89
C HIS A 151 -17.96 17.21 -2.95
N LYS A 152 -18.27 18.28 -3.70
CA LYS A 152 -19.20 18.24 -4.84
C LYS A 152 -18.62 17.53 -6.06
N LEU A 153 -17.31 17.30 -6.12
CA LEU A 153 -16.70 16.57 -7.24
C LEU A 153 -17.10 15.08 -7.25
N PRO A 154 -17.27 14.49 -8.45
CA PRO A 154 -17.37 13.04 -8.60
C PRO A 154 -16.16 12.31 -8.00
N GLU A 155 -16.34 11.05 -7.57
CA GLU A 155 -15.27 10.27 -6.92
C GLU A 155 -14.03 10.13 -7.82
N GLU A 156 -14.22 9.98 -9.14
CA GLU A 156 -13.12 9.93 -10.11
C GLU A 156 -12.27 11.21 -10.10
N LYS A 157 -12.91 12.38 -9.99
CA LYS A 157 -12.23 13.67 -9.94
C LYS A 157 -11.52 13.89 -8.61
N LYS A 158 -12.07 13.38 -7.50
CA LYS A 158 -11.38 13.36 -6.19
C LYS A 158 -10.10 12.52 -6.25
N LYS A 159 -10.14 11.36 -6.91
CA LYS A 159 -8.95 10.51 -7.13
C LYS A 159 -7.89 11.22 -7.99
N MET A 160 -8.31 11.87 -9.07
CA MET A 160 -7.40 12.68 -9.91
C MET A 160 -6.77 13.84 -9.13
N PHE A 161 -7.52 14.48 -8.23
CA PHE A 161 -6.99 15.53 -7.37
C PHE A 161 -5.86 15.03 -6.46
N PHE A 162 -6.02 13.87 -5.81
CA PHE A 162 -4.94 13.28 -5.02
C PHE A 162 -3.75 12.83 -5.87
N ALA A 163 -4.00 12.29 -7.07
CA ALA A 163 -2.93 11.96 -8.02
C ALA A 163 -2.12 13.20 -8.40
N PHE A 164 -2.81 14.31 -8.71
CA PHE A 164 -2.20 15.62 -8.98
C PHE A 164 -1.35 16.12 -7.81
N LEU A 165 -1.89 16.15 -6.59
CA LEU A 165 -1.14 16.58 -5.39
C LEU A 165 0.09 15.70 -5.13
N SER A 166 0.02 14.41 -5.46
CA SER A 166 1.15 13.49 -5.28
C SER A 166 2.19 13.56 -6.41
N GLY A 167 1.92 14.32 -7.49
CA GLY A 167 2.74 14.35 -8.70
C GLY A 167 2.87 12.97 -9.35
N SER A 168 1.88 12.10 -9.18
CA SER A 168 1.89 10.76 -9.75
C SER A 168 0.50 10.22 -10.01
N ASP A 169 0.29 9.80 -11.26
CA ASP A 169 -0.91 9.11 -11.72
C ASP A 169 -1.10 7.74 -11.01
N ARG A 170 -0.04 7.26 -10.34
CA ARG A 170 0.01 5.99 -9.60
C ARG A 170 0.31 6.26 -8.14
N ILE A 171 -0.75 6.27 -7.35
CA ILE A 171 -0.72 6.34 -5.90
C ILE A 171 -0.11 5.04 -5.35
N SER A 172 1.21 5.01 -5.08
CA SER A 172 1.90 3.85 -4.49
C SER A 172 1.91 3.94 -2.97
N GLY A 173 1.60 2.83 -2.29
CA GLY A 173 1.53 2.74 -0.82
C GLY A 173 2.73 3.36 -0.07
N TYR A 174 3.95 3.19 -0.57
CA TYR A 174 5.17 3.72 0.07
C TYR A 174 5.26 5.26 0.12
N ARG A 175 4.78 5.97 -0.90
CA ARG A 175 4.80 7.45 -0.91
C ARG A 175 3.65 8.06 -0.13
N LEU A 176 2.62 7.26 0.16
CA LEU A 176 1.40 7.76 0.79
C LEU A 176 1.53 7.92 2.28
N GLU A 177 2.30 7.11 3.01
CA GLU A 177 2.52 7.27 4.46
C GLU A 177 2.97 8.69 4.85
N TRP A 178 3.61 9.40 3.92
CA TRP A 178 4.12 10.76 4.06
C TRP A 178 3.29 11.81 3.30
N PHE A 179 2.12 11.44 2.77
CA PHE A 179 1.27 12.37 2.02
C PHE A 179 0.71 13.44 2.96
N LYS A 180 1.45 14.54 3.03
CA LYS A 180 1.05 15.80 3.63
C LYS A 180 1.04 16.85 2.52
N PHE A 181 -0.04 17.62 2.45
CA PHE A 181 -0.08 18.79 1.59
C PHE A 181 -0.49 20.00 2.41
N TRP A 182 -0.04 21.18 1.97
CA TRP A 182 -0.39 22.44 2.60
C TRP A 182 -1.27 23.27 1.68
N ILE A 183 -2.20 24.00 2.28
CA ILE A 183 -2.89 25.11 1.63
C ILE A 183 -2.31 26.36 2.26
N GLU A 184 -1.70 27.21 1.45
CA GLU A 184 -0.92 28.36 1.88
C GLU A 184 -1.47 29.61 1.20
N ASP A 185 -1.65 30.68 1.98
CA ASP A 185 -1.84 32.01 1.44
C ASP A 185 -0.46 32.55 1.05
N PRO A 186 -0.19 32.80 -0.23
CA PRO A 186 1.13 33.26 -0.65
C PRO A 186 1.46 34.66 -0.13
N GLN A 187 0.48 35.41 0.40
CA GLN A 187 0.62 36.78 0.91
C GLN A 187 1.25 37.77 -0.08
N VAL A 188 1.30 37.40 -1.37
CA VAL A 188 1.80 38.19 -2.48
C VAL A 188 0.73 38.30 -3.55
N GLU A 189 0.74 39.42 -4.28
CA GLU A 189 -0.28 39.73 -5.30
C GLU A 189 -0.22 38.75 -6.48
N ASN A 190 0.97 38.23 -6.80
CA ASN A 190 1.19 37.17 -7.78
C ASN A 190 2.12 36.06 -7.23
N PRO A 191 1.60 34.91 -6.82
CA PRO A 191 2.42 33.80 -6.30
C PRO A 191 3.38 33.21 -7.33
N ASP A 192 3.06 33.26 -8.62
CA ASP A 192 3.87 32.66 -9.68
C ASP A 192 5.22 33.38 -9.86
N GLU A 193 5.33 34.63 -9.40
CA GLU A 193 6.57 35.42 -9.42
C GLU A 193 7.50 35.12 -8.23
N SER A 194 7.02 34.39 -7.22
CA SER A 194 7.73 34.12 -5.96
C SER A 194 8.35 32.73 -5.85
N LEU A 195 8.09 31.85 -6.82
CA LEU A 195 8.62 30.48 -6.81
C LEU A 195 10.10 30.47 -7.22
N PRO A 196 11.01 29.90 -6.41
CA PRO A 196 12.38 29.70 -6.82
C PRO A 196 12.42 28.64 -7.93
N TYR A 197 12.98 29.00 -9.08
CA TYR A 197 13.34 28.07 -10.16
C TYR A 197 14.35 27.02 -9.69
#